data_AF-A0A6C0DN63-F1
#
_entry.id   AF-A0A6C0DN63-F1
#
_cell.length_a   1.000
_cell.length_b   1.000
_cell.length_c   1.000
_cell.angle_alpha   90.00
_cell.angle_beta   90.00
_cell.angle_gamma   90.00
#
_symmetry.space_group_name_H-M   'P 1'
#
loop_
_entity.id
_entity.type
_entity.pdbx_description
1 polymer ?
#
loop_
_entity_poly.entity_id
_entity_poly.type
_entity_poly.pdbx_seq_one_letter_code
_entity_poly.pdbx_strand_id
1 'polypeptide(L)'
;MEKAFGIAILVTLVFGVAKFLEMKYLEKTWKPLKVLIRDAVIVFLSCFMGSFLVLEFNGSIQDFFNVVTETKTLNPASTQVFTDAPGF
;
A
#
# COMPACT_ATOMS: atom_id res chain seq x y z
N MET A 1 -1.38 -7.60 -5.92
CA MET A 1 -1.39 -6.64 -7.04
C MET A 1 -2.76 -6.04 -7.31
N GLU A 2 -3.80 -6.84 -7.59
CA GLU A 2 -5.16 -6.35 -7.91
C GLU A 2 -5.76 -5.42 -6.83
N LYS A 3 -5.63 -5.78 -5.55
CA LYS A 3 -6.09 -4.96 -4.42
C LYS A 3 -5.37 -3.60 -4.32
N ALA A 4 -4.06 -3.56 -4.60
CA ALA A 4 -3.29 -2.31 -4.62
C ALA A 4 -3.75 -1.37 -5.74
N PHE A 5 -4.06 -1.94 -6.91
CA PHE A 5 -4.54 -1.16 -8.05
C PHE A 5 -5.91 -0.54 -7.75
N GLY A 6 -6.82 -1.30 -7.13
CA GLY A 6 -8.13 -0.80 -6.70
C GLY A 6 -8.03 0.37 -5.71
N ILE A 7 -7.13 0.26 -4.72
CA ILE A 7 -6.90 1.33 -3.74
C ILE A 7 -6.33 2.58 -4.41
N ALA A 8 -5.34 2.44 -5.29
CA ALA A 8 -4.71 3.57 -5.98
C ALA A 8 -5.71 4.34 -6.88
N ILE A 9 -6.62 3.64 -7.55
CA ILE A 9 -7.70 4.25 -8.36
C ILE A 9 -8.68 5.00 -7.46
N LEU A 10 -9.08 4.40 -6.34
CA LEU A 10 -10.05 5.01 -5.44
C LEU A 10 -9.49 6.29 -4.81
N VAL A 11 -8.23 6.26 -4.38
CA VAL A 11 -7.54 7.43 -3.81
C VAL A 11 -7.37 8.56 -4.83
N THR A 12 -7.04 8.24 -6.09
CA THR A 12 -6.96 9.26 -7.13
C THR A 12 -8.30 9.88 -7.48
N LEU A 13 -9.39 9.10 -7.47
CA LEU A 13 -10.75 9.61 -7.62
C LEU A 13 -11.12 10.58 -6.50
N VAL A 14 -10.87 10.21 -5.25
CA VAL A 14 -11.13 11.06 -4.08
C VAL A 14 -10.29 12.34 -4.15
N PHE A 15 -9.02 12.25 -4.54
CA PHE A 15 -8.15 13.41 -4.75
C PHE A 15 -8.71 14.35 -5.84
N GLY A 16 -9.19 13.79 -6.96
CA GLY A 16 -9.82 14.56 -8.03
C GLY A 16 -11.06 15.32 -7.54
N VAL A 17 -11.93 14.66 -6.77
CA VAL A 17 -13.12 15.29 -6.16
C VAL A 17 -12.72 16.38 -5.16
N ALA A 18 -11.74 16.12 -4.30
CA ALA A 18 -11.23 17.09 -3.33
C ALA A 18 -10.65 18.33 -4.03
N LYS A 19 -9.86 18.15 -5.09
CA LYS A 19 -9.32 19.27 -5.89
C LYS A 19 -10.41 20.06 -6.62
N PHE A 20 -11.45 19.38 -7.11
CA PHE A 20 -12.58 20.05 -7.73
C PHE A 20 -13.37 20.89 -6.71
N LEU A 21 -13.57 20.36 -5.50
CA LEU A 21 -14.15 21.10 -4.37
C LEU A 21 -13.29 22.31 -4.00
N GLU A 22 -11.97 22.15 -3.95
CA GLU A 22 -11.03 23.24 -3.65
C GLU A 22 -11.11 24.37 -4.69
N MET A 23 -11.12 24.05 -5.98
CA MET A 23 -11.29 25.03 -7.05
C MET A 23 -12.67 25.73 -7.00
N LYS A 24 -13.72 24.98 -6.66
CA LYS A 24 -15.10 25.50 -6.62
C LYS A 24 -15.38 26.38 -5.42
N TYR A 25 -14.88 26.03 -4.23
CA TYR A 25 -15.25 26.67 -2.97
C TYR A 25 -14.16 27.57 -2.36
N LEU A 26 -12.87 27.22 -2.49
CA LEU A 26 -11.77 27.95 -1.85
C LEU A 26 -11.13 28.97 -2.78
N GLU A 27 -10.70 28.56 -3.97
CA GLU A 27 -9.90 29.43 -4.83
C GLU A 27 -10.73 30.31 -5.77
N LYS A 28 -11.97 29.92 -6.11
CA LYS A 28 -12.88 30.61 -7.06
C LYS A 28 -12.23 31.01 -8.40
N THR A 29 -11.07 30.45 -8.70
CA THR A 29 -10.25 30.72 -9.87
C THR A 29 -9.92 29.37 -10.49
N TRP A 30 -10.14 29.28 -11.80
CA TRP A 30 -9.86 28.05 -12.53
C TRP A 30 -8.35 27.90 -12.70
N LYS A 31 -7.71 27.10 -11.83
CA LYS A 31 -6.32 26.70 -12.07
C LYS A 31 -6.22 25.94 -13.40
N PRO A 32 -5.10 26.08 -14.12
CA PRO A 32 -4.90 25.38 -15.39
C PRO A 32 -4.99 23.86 -15.19
N LEU A 33 -5.82 23.22 -16.01
CA LEU A 33 -6.08 21.77 -15.97
C LEU A 33 -4.79 20.92 -16.02
N LYS A 34 -3.75 21.45 -16.68
CA LYS A 34 -2.43 20.82 -16.78
C LYS A 34 -1.78 20.57 -15.40
N VAL A 35 -1.96 21.48 -14.45
CA VAL A 35 -1.39 21.34 -13.09
C VAL A 35 -2.15 20.26 -12.32
N LEU A 36 -3.47 20.21 -12.45
CA LEU A 36 -4.30 19.23 -11.76
C LEU A 36 -4.01 17.79 -12.25
N ILE A 37 -3.82 17.61 -13.56
CA ILE A 37 -3.44 16.31 -14.12
C ILE A 37 -2.06 15.87 -13.61
N ARG A 38 -1.07 16.78 -13.59
CA ARG A 38 0.27 16.48 -13.06
C ARG A 38 0.19 16.03 -11.61
N ASP A 39 -0.55 16.76 -10.77
CA ASP A 39 -0.66 16.44 -9.35
C ASP A 39 -1.42 15.12 -9.14
N ALA A 40 -2.46 14.84 -9.93
CA ALA A 40 -3.17 13.56 -9.88
C ALA A 40 -2.27 12.37 -10.25
N VAL A 41 -1.38 12.52 -11.24
CA VAL A 41 -0.40 11.49 -11.63
C VAL A 41 0.61 11.25 -10.51
N ILE A 42 1.08 12.31 -9.83
CA ILE A 42 2.00 12.18 -8.69
C ILE A 42 1.33 11.43 -7.54
N VAL A 43 0.07 11.77 -7.22
CA VAL A 43 -0.71 11.09 -6.17
C VAL A 43 -0.95 9.62 -6.52
N PHE A 44 -1.26 9.32 -7.79
CA PHE A 44 -1.42 7.95 -8.26
C PHE A 44 -0.14 7.14 -8.03
N LEU A 45 1.00 7.64 -8.51
CA LEU A 45 2.29 6.98 -8.39
C LEU A 45 2.69 6.78 -6.94
N SER A 46 2.51 7.79 -6.09
CA SER A 46 2.80 7.71 -4.66
C SER A 46 1.96 6.63 -3.97
N CYS A 47 0.65 6.61 -4.25
CA CYS A 47 -0.27 5.63 -3.66
C CYS A 47 0.01 4.21 -4.18
N PHE A 48 0.31 4.06 -5.47
CA PHE A 48 0.67 2.78 -6.09
C PHE A 48 1.96 2.22 -5.49
N MET A 49 3.00 3.05 -5.39
CA MET A 49 4.29 2.66 -4.81
C MET A 49 4.14 2.29 -3.32
N GLY A 50 3.39 3.10 -2.55
CA GLY A 50 3.12 2.82 -1.14
C GLY A 50 2.32 1.53 -0.93
N SER A 51 1.29 1.30 -1.74
CA SER A 51 0.49 0.07 -1.67
C SER A 51 1.29 -1.16 -2.09
N PHE A 52 2.18 -1.03 -3.07
CA PHE A 52 3.09 -2.08 -3.50
C PHE A 52 4.08 -2.46 -2.38
N LEU A 53 4.71 -1.47 -1.75
CA LEU A 53 5.59 -1.71 -0.60
C LEU A 53 4.85 -2.39 0.55
N VAL A 54 3.65 -1.95 0.90
CA VAL A 54 2.88 -2.57 2.00
C VAL A 54 2.48 -4.02 1.69
N LEU A 55 2.23 -4.38 0.43
CA LEU A 55 1.91 -5.74 0.02
C LEU A 55 3.14 -6.66 0.05
N GLU A 56 4.26 -6.21 -0.48
CA GLU A 56 5.52 -6.97 -0.47
C GLU A 56 6.07 -7.14 0.95
N PHE A 57 5.94 -6.10 1.78
CA PHE A 57 6.46 -6.10 3.15
C PHE A 57 5.45 -6.58 4.20
N ASN A 58 4.21 -6.93 3.83
CA ASN A 58 3.18 -7.32 4.78
C ASN A 58 3.63 -8.46 5.70
N GLY A 59 4.23 -9.50 5.12
CA GLY A 59 4.78 -10.64 5.87
C GLY A 59 5.94 -10.25 6.79
N SER A 60 6.96 -9.55 6.26
CA SER A 60 8.13 -9.14 7.06
C SER A 60 7.79 -8.15 8.18
N ILE A 61 6.87 -7.22 7.95
CA ILE A 61 6.42 -6.26 8.96
C ILE A 61 5.69 -7.00 10.07
N GLN A 62 4.78 -7.90 9.73
CA GLN A 62 4.02 -8.67 10.70
C GLN A 62 4.92 -9.60 11.52
N ASP A 63 5.90 -10.25 10.89
CA ASP A 63 6.92 -11.06 11.57
C ASP A 63 7.80 -10.23 12.50
N PHE A 64 8.24 -9.05 12.07
CA PHE A 64 8.98 -8.12 12.92
C PHE A 64 8.16 -7.69 14.15
N PHE A 65 6.90 -7.29 13.96
CA PHE A 65 6.01 -6.91 15.06
C PHE A 65 5.71 -8.09 16.00
N ASN A 66 5.59 -9.31 15.48
CA ASN A 66 5.39 -10.52 16.27
C ASN A 66 6.63 -10.85 17.13
N VAL A 67 7.84 -10.63 16.62
CA VAL A 67 9.10 -10.78 17.39
C VAL A 67 9.22 -9.75 18.49
N VAL A 68 8.89 -8.49 18.22
CA VAL A 68 8.98 -7.39 19.20
C VAL A 68 7.90 -7.49 20.28
N THR A 69 6.72 -8.02 19.95
CA THR A 69 5.57 -8.11 20.87
C THR A 69 5.45 -9.48 21.56
N GLU A 70 6.46 -10.35 21.43
CA GLU A 70 6.51 -11.73 21.97
C GLU A 70 5.28 -12.60 21.66
N THR A 71 4.48 -12.24 20.65
CA THR A 71 3.35 -13.06 20.19
C THR A 71 3.90 -14.09 19.22
N LYS A 72 4.52 -15.14 19.76
CA LYS A 72 5.13 -16.23 18.98
C LYS A 72 4.07 -17.14 18.35
N THR A 73 3.39 -16.67 17.31
CA THR A 73 2.71 -17.54 16.37
C THR A 73 3.74 -18.05 15.36
N LEU A 74 4.48 -19.08 15.74
CA LEU A 74 5.40 -19.77 14.82
C LEU A 74 4.57 -20.36 13.68
N ASN A 75 4.77 -19.89 12.45
CA ASN A 75 4.15 -20.47 11.28
C ASN A 75 4.69 -21.90 11.11
N PRO A 76 3.88 -22.96 11.28
CA PRO A 76 4.35 -24.35 11.23
C PRO A 76 4.86 -24.76 9.84
N ALA A 77 4.63 -23.96 8.79
CA ALA A 77 5.13 -24.22 7.45
C ALA A 77 6.63 -23.87 7.25
N SER A 78 7.23 -23.02 8.10
CA SER A 78 8.63 -22.60 7.97
C SER A 78 9.60 -23.40 8.86
N THR A 79 9.09 -24.19 9.79
CA THR A 79 9.91 -25.09 10.60
C THR A 79 10.18 -26.36 9.81
N GLN A 80 11.27 -26.38 9.06
CA GLN A 80 11.76 -27.61 8.45
C GLN A 80 12.24 -28.54 9.56
N VAL A 81 11.39 -29.50 9.94
CA VAL A 81 11.80 -30.60 10.80
C VAL A 81 12.54 -31.58 9.90
N PHE A 82 13.86 -31.61 10.03
CA PHE A 82 14.70 -32.62 9.40
C PHE A 82 14.41 -33.98 10.06
N THR A 83 13.35 -34.65 9.63
CA THR A 83 13.00 -36.02 10.07
C THR A 83 13.68 -37.06 9.19
N ASP A 84 14.92 -36.81 8.76
CA ASP A 84 15.64 -37.86 8.05
C ASP A 84 15.85 -39.00 9.06
N ALA A 85 15.24 -40.15 8.77
CA ALA A 85 15.37 -41.32 9.63
C ALA A 85 16.86 -41.70 9.65
N PRO A 86 17.50 -41.88 10.83
CA PRO A 86 18.85 -42.39 10.86
C PRO A 86 18.82 -43.76 10.17
N GLY A 87 19.45 -43.84 9.00
CA GLY A 87 19.67 -45.09 8.30
C GLY A 87 20.57 -45.98 9.16
N PHE A 88 19.95 -46.81 9.98
CA PHE A 88 20.57 -47.99 10.56
C PHE A 88 20.44 -49.15 9.56
#